data_AF-A0A8H3Z3L5-F1
#
_entry.id   AF-A0A8H3Z3L5-F1
#
_cell.length_a   1.000
_cell.length_b   1.000
_cell.length_c   1.000
_cell.angle_alpha   90.00
_cell.angle_beta   90.00
_cell.angle_gamma   90.00
#
_symmetry.space_group_name_H-M   'P 1'
#
loop_
_entity.id
_entity.type
_entity.pdbx_description
1 polymer ?
#
loop_
_entity_poly.entity_id
_entity_poly.type
_entity_poly.pdbx_seq_one_letter_code
_entity_poly.pdbx_strand_id
1 'polypeptide(L)'
;MANELPAADDSAATLKIGIARLLNSDKFSDLTITCRGKIFKAHKAVVCQQSRFFDNACKKNTFKVGQKRPYEESETGNVDLSYDDPAAVEAMYQYFYKCDYSELAKGSPNPMLLHVRIYCLACKYEVEALKSAAAKLFRATAETEDFDAQKLTPIIREIYDNTDDQDKLLRPEIVQIVVDSRFDIHKDTSGDFAIMMMELGEFGKDIFFAMSAVPAGPPDDTQFVCKTMDNQGATLKKGVASLLGSDKFSDMTITCKDSRVFKVHRSVICTQSEVFDKMCTKNWKEKNESNIDLTDQDTDAVEALLAYLYTSEYTAKEKENALVLHVHVYQLAHMYLIGELCKVAAKSFDEAAEKDWNLPSFLLAVQETYTNPEAEEKTLRKLVAEHVVDNLSELLKDDEGEFAKTMVAFGEFGKDVSRALIEESGPSCRSKKMKDYRCPSYSYHFRLDLRNVAAPYKESPKCPNCHAQHLVEMTSGDKTATVFYIYSCPTCDKRLESGSHSSSAHHLWCNSCNTSRAFKLVGQRIKQ
;
A
#
# COMPACT_ATOMS: atom_id res chain seq x y z
N MET A 1 9.16 -26.98 0.26
CA MET A 1 8.58 -26.21 -0.85
C MET A 1 8.59 -24.76 -0.40
N ALA A 2 9.46 -23.96 -1.01
CA ALA A 2 9.65 -22.56 -0.67
C ALA A 2 8.41 -21.78 -1.15
N ASN A 3 7.72 -21.11 -0.24
CA ASN A 3 6.69 -20.16 -0.60
C ASN A 3 7.37 -18.97 -1.31
N GLU A 4 6.97 -18.75 -2.55
CA GLU A 4 7.30 -17.55 -3.31
C GLU A 4 6.82 -16.32 -2.54
N LEU A 5 7.75 -15.40 -2.26
CA LEU A 5 7.43 -14.08 -1.75
C LEU A 5 6.62 -13.32 -2.82
N PRO A 6 5.49 -12.68 -2.48
CA PRO A 6 4.74 -11.89 -3.43
C PRO A 6 5.56 -10.69 -3.92
N ALA A 7 5.32 -10.31 -5.17
CA ALA A 7 6.04 -9.27 -5.90
C ALA A 7 6.02 -7.90 -5.21
N ALA A 8 7.11 -7.17 -5.40
CA ALA A 8 7.35 -5.82 -4.91
C ALA A 8 6.47 -4.79 -5.63
N ASP A 9 5.36 -4.38 -5.01
CA ASP A 9 4.78 -3.03 -5.06
C ASP A 9 3.50 -3.03 -4.21
N ASP A 10 3.62 -2.84 -2.89
CA ASP A 10 2.57 -2.27 -2.04
C ASP A 10 3.10 -2.07 -0.61
N SER A 11 3.51 -0.85 -0.24
CA SER A 11 3.90 -0.57 1.15
C SER A 11 2.73 -0.82 2.13
N ALA A 12 1.47 -0.70 1.68
CA ALA A 12 0.28 -1.03 2.47
C ALA A 12 0.10 -2.54 2.70
N ALA A 13 0.64 -3.40 1.82
CA ALA A 13 0.66 -4.84 2.04
C ALA A 13 1.52 -5.22 3.24
N THR A 14 2.58 -4.47 3.55
CA THR A 14 3.49 -4.80 4.66
C THR A 14 2.82 -4.68 6.03
N LEU A 15 2.06 -3.61 6.28
CA LEU A 15 1.32 -3.43 7.54
C LEU A 15 0.23 -4.50 7.69
N LYS A 16 -0.55 -4.76 6.64
CA LYS A 16 -1.59 -5.78 6.64
C LYS A 16 -1.03 -7.18 6.87
N ILE A 17 0.08 -7.53 6.22
CA ILE A 17 0.80 -8.80 6.43
C ILE A 17 1.32 -8.89 7.87
N GLY A 18 1.90 -7.81 8.39
CA GLY A 18 2.37 -7.73 9.78
C GLY A 18 1.26 -8.01 10.79
N ILE A 19 0.12 -7.33 10.65
CA ILE A 19 -1.06 -7.53 11.52
C ILE A 19 -1.61 -8.96 11.35
N ALA A 20 -1.70 -9.49 10.13
CA ALA A 20 -2.20 -10.84 9.88
C ALA A 20 -1.39 -11.93 10.61
N ARG A 21 -0.09 -11.73 10.85
CA ARG A 21 0.77 -12.64 11.62
C ARG A 21 0.35 -12.74 13.10
N LEU A 22 -0.35 -11.73 13.64
CA LEU A 22 -0.83 -11.74 15.01
C LEU A 22 -2.04 -12.65 15.25
N LEU A 23 -2.78 -13.03 14.20
CA LEU A 23 -4.02 -13.79 14.33
C LEU A 23 -3.86 -15.06 15.19
N ASN A 24 -2.73 -15.75 15.00
CA ASN A 24 -2.41 -17.02 15.67
C ASN A 24 -1.29 -16.86 16.72
N SER A 25 -1.05 -15.64 17.20
CA SER A 25 0.03 -15.32 18.14
C SER A 25 -0.52 -14.65 19.39
N ASP A 26 -0.19 -15.22 20.54
CA ASP A 26 -0.54 -14.64 21.84
C ASP A 26 0.38 -13.49 22.25
N LYS A 27 1.50 -13.28 21.53
CA LYS A 27 2.47 -12.21 21.81
C LYS A 27 1.78 -10.86 21.79
N PHE A 28 1.94 -10.09 22.88
CA PHE A 28 1.36 -8.75 23.05
C PHE A 28 -0.18 -8.70 23.07
N SER A 29 -0.85 -9.86 23.17
CA SER A 29 -2.30 -9.88 23.35
C SER A 29 -2.69 -9.23 24.69
N ASP A 30 -3.66 -8.32 24.62
CA ASP A 30 -4.16 -7.52 25.74
C ASP A 30 -5.70 -7.54 25.81
N LEU A 31 -6.31 -8.42 25.02
CA LEU A 31 -7.73 -8.74 24.98
C LEU A 31 -7.92 -10.26 24.81
N THR A 32 -8.84 -10.85 25.56
CA THR A 32 -9.28 -12.24 25.37
C THR A 32 -10.73 -12.22 24.93
N ILE A 33 -11.05 -12.94 23.87
CA ILE A 33 -12.44 -13.19 23.43
C ILE A 33 -12.72 -14.67 23.66
N THR A 34 -13.86 -15.00 24.26
CA THR A 34 -14.27 -16.39 24.50
C THR A 34 -15.57 -16.71 23.78
N CYS A 35 -15.70 -17.93 23.26
CA CYS A 35 -16.95 -18.38 22.65
C CYS A 35 -17.09 -19.90 22.79
N ARG A 36 -18.03 -20.35 23.63
CA ARG A 36 -18.34 -21.77 23.86
C ARG A 36 -17.10 -22.64 24.11
N GLY A 37 -16.19 -22.14 24.93
CA GLY A 37 -14.93 -22.81 25.29
C GLY A 37 -13.75 -22.56 24.34
N LYS A 38 -13.95 -21.95 23.18
CA LYS A 38 -12.84 -21.41 22.36
C LYS A 38 -12.32 -20.11 22.99
N ILE A 39 -11.00 -19.94 22.98
CA ILE A 39 -10.31 -18.76 23.49
C ILE A 39 -9.52 -18.13 22.35
N PHE A 40 -9.75 -16.85 22.10
CA PHE A 40 -9.07 -16.06 21.08
C PHE A 40 -8.24 -14.97 21.77
N LYS A 41 -6.93 -14.95 21.49
CA LYS A 41 -5.98 -13.96 22.05
C LYS A 41 -5.85 -12.78 21.09
N ALA A 42 -6.55 -11.72 21.42
CA ALA A 42 -6.75 -10.56 20.59
C ALA A 42 -5.90 -9.36 21.03
N HIS A 43 -5.87 -8.35 20.17
CA HIS A 43 -5.09 -7.14 20.35
C HIS A 43 -6.03 -5.94 20.26
N LYS A 44 -6.14 -5.14 21.33
CA LYS A 44 -7.03 -3.96 21.38
C LYS A 44 -6.72 -2.97 20.28
N ALA A 45 -5.43 -2.76 20.00
CA ALA A 45 -4.95 -1.92 18.89
C ALA A 45 -5.44 -2.36 17.50
N VAL A 46 -5.89 -3.61 17.34
CA VAL A 46 -6.41 -4.15 16.07
C VAL A 46 -7.95 -4.24 16.10
N VAL A 47 -8.51 -4.85 17.14
CA VAL A 47 -9.95 -5.14 17.23
C VAL A 47 -10.77 -3.87 17.49
N CYS A 48 -10.35 -3.02 18.43
CA CYS A 48 -11.10 -1.82 18.80
C CYS A 48 -11.12 -0.76 17.69
N GLN A 49 -10.23 -0.86 16.70
CA GLN A 49 -10.21 0.05 15.56
C GLN A 49 -11.26 -0.30 14.50
N GLN A 50 -11.75 -1.54 14.53
CA GLN A 50 -12.70 -2.07 13.56
C GLN A 50 -14.11 -2.25 14.14
N SER A 51 -14.25 -2.17 15.47
CA SER A 51 -15.51 -2.35 16.17
C SER A 51 -15.69 -1.30 17.25
N ARG A 52 -16.78 -0.54 17.13
CA ARG A 52 -17.19 0.41 18.17
C ARG A 52 -17.61 -0.29 19.45
N PHE A 53 -18.25 -1.45 19.35
CA PHE A 53 -18.58 -2.27 20.50
C PHE A 53 -17.33 -2.64 21.30
N PHE A 54 -16.33 -3.24 20.67
CA PHE A 54 -15.10 -3.64 21.37
C PHE A 54 -14.32 -2.43 21.89
N ASP A 55 -14.31 -1.32 21.15
CA ASP A 55 -13.73 -0.07 21.63
C ASP A 55 -14.38 0.41 22.93
N ASN A 56 -15.71 0.42 22.96
CA ASN A 56 -16.47 0.84 24.13
C ASN A 56 -16.32 -0.15 25.30
N ALA A 57 -16.28 -1.46 25.01
CA ALA A 57 -16.09 -2.52 26.00
C ALA A 57 -14.69 -2.45 26.65
N CYS A 58 -13.68 -2.00 25.90
CA CYS A 58 -12.31 -1.85 26.38
C CYS A 58 -12.02 -0.49 27.05
N LYS A 59 -12.95 0.49 27.00
CA LYS A 59 -12.80 1.77 27.69
C LYS A 59 -13.00 1.60 29.19
N LYS A 60 -12.16 2.26 29.97
CA LYS A 60 -12.32 2.31 31.44
C LYS A 60 -13.58 3.13 31.78
N ASN A 61 -14.43 2.62 32.67
CA ASN A 61 -15.55 3.32 33.31
C ASN A 61 -16.74 3.77 32.41
N THR A 62 -16.85 3.32 31.16
CA THR A 62 -17.84 3.86 30.19
C THR A 62 -19.22 3.21 30.22
N PHE A 63 -19.38 1.99 30.75
CA PHE A 63 -20.69 1.35 30.90
C PHE A 63 -21.20 1.46 32.33
N LYS A 64 -21.62 2.67 32.71
CA LYS A 64 -22.39 2.91 33.94
C LYS A 64 -23.82 3.30 33.58
N VAL A 65 -24.63 2.33 33.17
CA VAL A 65 -26.08 2.53 33.10
C VAL A 65 -26.79 1.45 33.92
N GLY A 66 -27.22 1.84 35.12
CA GLY A 66 -28.41 1.25 35.78
C GLY A 66 -28.31 -0.10 36.47
N GLN A 67 -27.19 -0.85 36.42
CA GLN A 67 -27.06 -2.13 37.14
C GLN A 67 -25.94 -2.14 38.19
N LYS A 68 -26.18 -2.86 39.29
CA LYS A 68 -25.36 -2.95 40.52
C LYS A 68 -24.00 -3.65 40.36
N ARG A 69 -23.55 -3.97 39.16
CA ARG A 69 -22.24 -4.61 38.92
C ARG A 69 -21.47 -3.82 37.86
N PRO A 70 -20.24 -3.35 38.16
CA PRO A 70 -19.31 -2.93 37.11
C PRO A 70 -19.14 -4.10 36.14
N TYR A 71 -19.33 -3.88 34.84
CA TYR A 71 -19.07 -4.90 33.83
C TYR A 71 -17.57 -5.27 33.89
N GLU A 72 -17.26 -6.53 34.21
CA GLU A 72 -15.93 -7.06 34.52
C GLU A 72 -14.98 -6.97 33.31
N GLU A 73 -15.47 -6.79 32.09
CA GLU A 73 -14.72 -6.91 30.83
C GLU A 73 -13.64 -5.84 30.68
N SER A 74 -13.93 -4.59 31.07
CA SER A 74 -12.94 -3.51 31.02
C SER A 74 -11.80 -3.68 32.03
N GLU A 75 -12.05 -4.41 33.12
CA GLU A 75 -11.08 -4.69 34.20
C GLU A 75 -10.34 -6.01 33.98
N THR A 76 -11.01 -7.02 33.43
CA THR A 76 -10.48 -8.38 33.18
C THR A 76 -9.84 -8.52 31.81
N GLY A 77 -10.18 -7.66 30.85
CA GLY A 77 -9.76 -7.79 29.45
C GLY A 77 -10.35 -9.03 28.76
N ASN A 78 -11.46 -9.57 29.26
CA ASN A 78 -12.15 -10.73 28.69
C ASN A 78 -13.52 -10.32 28.14
N VAL A 79 -13.86 -10.74 26.93
CA VAL A 79 -15.19 -10.53 26.32
C VAL A 79 -15.79 -11.89 25.99
N ASP A 80 -16.96 -12.21 26.55
CA ASP A 80 -17.64 -13.49 26.35
C ASP A 80 -18.74 -13.40 25.28
N LEU A 81 -18.54 -14.16 24.20
CA LEU A 81 -19.43 -14.29 23.04
C LEU A 81 -20.04 -15.70 22.97
N SER A 82 -20.14 -16.41 24.10
CA SER A 82 -20.61 -17.82 24.12
C SER A 82 -22.06 -18.01 23.67
N TYR A 83 -22.86 -16.94 23.64
CA TYR A 83 -24.24 -16.96 23.12
C TYR A 83 -24.30 -16.93 21.59
N ASP A 84 -23.24 -16.53 20.91
CA ASP A 84 -23.20 -16.44 19.45
C ASP A 84 -22.80 -17.77 18.78
N ASP A 85 -22.95 -17.82 17.45
CA ASP A 85 -22.49 -18.93 16.63
C ASP A 85 -20.95 -18.98 16.59
N PRO A 86 -20.31 -20.11 17.00
CA PRO A 86 -18.85 -20.19 17.07
C PRO A 86 -18.14 -20.04 15.72
N ALA A 87 -18.76 -20.45 14.61
CA ALA A 87 -18.16 -20.32 13.28
C ALA A 87 -18.22 -18.86 12.81
N ALA A 88 -19.32 -18.16 13.10
CA ALA A 88 -19.43 -16.73 12.83
C ALA A 88 -18.45 -15.91 13.68
N VAL A 89 -18.28 -16.24 14.96
CA VAL A 89 -17.29 -15.58 15.84
C VAL A 89 -15.87 -15.81 15.35
N GLU A 90 -15.53 -17.05 14.93
CA GLU A 90 -14.22 -17.36 14.37
C GLU A 90 -13.95 -16.60 13.07
N ALA A 91 -14.96 -16.47 12.19
CA ALA A 91 -14.86 -15.68 10.97
C ALA A 91 -14.68 -14.18 11.25
N MET A 92 -15.42 -13.62 12.22
CA MET A 92 -15.25 -12.22 12.66
C MET A 92 -13.84 -11.99 13.22
N TYR A 93 -13.37 -12.91 14.08
CA TYR A 93 -12.03 -12.86 14.63
C TYR A 93 -10.96 -12.90 13.53
N GLN A 94 -11.09 -13.82 12.55
CA GLN A 94 -10.21 -13.89 11.40
C GLN A 94 -10.22 -12.60 10.58
N TYR A 95 -11.41 -12.04 10.35
CA TYR A 95 -11.58 -10.81 9.59
C TYR A 95 -10.83 -9.63 10.22
N PHE A 96 -10.81 -9.49 11.55
CA PHE A 96 -10.06 -8.41 12.21
C PHE A 96 -8.56 -8.38 11.84
N TYR A 97 -7.97 -9.53 11.50
CA TYR A 97 -6.53 -9.61 11.21
C TYR A 97 -6.21 -9.74 9.72
N LYS A 98 -7.09 -10.39 8.95
CA LYS A 98 -6.87 -10.65 7.51
C LYS A 98 -7.67 -9.73 6.60
N CYS A 99 -8.69 -9.06 7.14
CA CYS A 99 -9.75 -8.39 6.38
C CYS A 99 -10.43 -9.32 5.37
N ASP A 100 -10.41 -10.63 5.66
CA ASP A 100 -10.96 -11.70 4.82
C ASP A 100 -11.22 -12.95 5.67
N TYR A 101 -12.33 -13.62 5.39
CA TYR A 101 -12.73 -14.90 5.97
C TYR A 101 -13.27 -15.87 4.91
N SER A 102 -13.18 -15.54 3.62
CA SER A 102 -13.77 -16.31 2.52
C SER A 102 -13.32 -17.77 2.48
N GLU A 103 -12.02 -18.04 2.70
CA GLU A 103 -11.50 -19.41 2.77
C GLU A 103 -12.10 -20.23 3.93
N LEU A 104 -12.37 -19.59 5.07
CA LEU A 104 -13.06 -20.26 6.19
C LEU A 104 -14.51 -20.58 5.81
N ALA A 105 -15.18 -19.65 5.13
CA ALA A 105 -16.56 -19.86 4.69
C ALA A 105 -16.70 -20.97 3.66
N LYS A 106 -15.75 -21.13 2.73
CA LYS A 106 -15.72 -22.23 1.75
C LYS A 106 -15.66 -23.62 2.40
N GLY A 107 -15.07 -23.73 3.59
CA GLY A 107 -15.03 -24.97 4.37
C GLY A 107 -16.32 -25.27 5.15
N SER A 108 -17.30 -24.35 5.16
CA SER A 108 -18.56 -24.51 5.87
C SER A 108 -19.50 -25.48 5.15
N PRO A 109 -20.27 -26.32 5.88
CA PRO A 109 -21.34 -27.13 5.27
C PRO A 109 -22.46 -26.30 4.61
N ASN A 110 -22.66 -25.06 5.06
CA ASN A 110 -23.60 -24.12 4.48
C ASN A 110 -22.97 -22.72 4.47
N PRO A 111 -22.21 -22.38 3.41
CA PRO A 111 -21.52 -21.09 3.31
C PRO A 111 -22.48 -19.91 3.28
N MET A 112 -23.61 -20.01 2.56
CA MET A 112 -24.62 -18.94 2.52
C MET A 112 -25.17 -18.61 3.91
N LEU A 113 -25.59 -19.63 4.68
CA LEU A 113 -26.08 -19.42 6.05
C LEU A 113 -25.00 -18.83 6.97
N LEU A 114 -23.74 -19.26 6.81
CA LEU A 114 -22.63 -18.69 7.57
C LEU A 114 -22.44 -17.20 7.23
N HIS A 115 -22.52 -16.79 5.97
CA HIS A 115 -22.45 -15.37 5.60
C HIS A 115 -23.56 -14.54 6.26
N VAL A 116 -24.80 -15.07 6.32
CA VAL A 116 -25.90 -14.41 7.03
C VAL A 116 -25.62 -14.27 8.52
N ARG A 117 -25.14 -15.34 9.17
CA ARG A 117 -24.78 -15.28 10.61
C ARG A 117 -23.67 -14.28 10.88
N ILE A 118 -22.64 -14.23 10.03
CA ILE A 118 -21.55 -13.25 10.12
C ILE A 118 -22.07 -11.83 9.93
N TYR A 119 -23.00 -11.61 9.00
CA TYR A 119 -23.64 -10.31 8.80
C TYR A 119 -24.39 -9.84 10.06
N CYS A 120 -25.22 -10.71 10.65
CA CYS A 120 -25.97 -10.39 11.87
C CYS A 120 -25.01 -10.14 13.05
N LEU A 121 -23.96 -10.96 13.17
CA LEU A 121 -22.90 -10.79 14.16
C LEU A 121 -22.16 -9.45 14.01
N ALA A 122 -21.86 -9.06 12.77
CA ALA A 122 -21.21 -7.80 12.45
C ALA A 122 -22.10 -6.60 12.78
N CYS A 123 -23.42 -6.71 12.61
CA CYS A 123 -24.36 -5.70 13.07
C CYS A 123 -24.33 -5.58 14.59
N LYS A 124 -24.43 -6.72 15.31
CA LYS A 124 -24.42 -6.79 16.77
C LYS A 124 -23.16 -6.19 17.40
N TYR A 125 -22.01 -6.43 16.79
CA TYR A 125 -20.70 -5.94 17.28
C TYR A 125 -20.18 -4.71 16.53
N GLU A 126 -21.04 -4.02 15.77
CA GLU A 126 -20.73 -2.76 15.09
C GLU A 126 -19.45 -2.82 14.23
N VAL A 127 -19.31 -3.88 13.43
CA VAL A 127 -18.20 -4.10 12.49
C VAL A 127 -18.66 -3.85 11.06
N GLU A 128 -18.78 -2.58 10.67
CA GLU A 128 -19.41 -2.18 9.39
C GLU A 128 -18.72 -2.76 8.15
N ALA A 129 -17.39 -2.83 8.17
CA ALA A 129 -16.59 -3.41 7.10
C ALA A 129 -16.89 -4.92 6.92
N LEU A 130 -17.03 -5.66 8.02
CA LEU A 130 -17.39 -7.08 8.00
C LEU A 130 -18.84 -7.29 7.54
N LYS A 131 -19.77 -6.45 8.00
CA LYS A 131 -21.17 -6.46 7.56
C LYS A 131 -21.25 -6.34 6.04
N SER A 132 -20.52 -5.38 5.48
CA SER A 132 -20.43 -5.15 4.03
C SER A 132 -19.80 -6.34 3.29
N ALA A 133 -18.71 -6.89 3.83
CA ALA A 133 -18.04 -8.05 3.26
C ALA A 133 -18.95 -9.30 3.26
N ALA A 134 -19.75 -9.49 4.32
CA ALA A 134 -20.67 -10.61 4.44
C ALA A 134 -21.84 -10.56 3.47
N ALA A 135 -22.46 -9.39 3.27
CA ALA A 135 -23.48 -9.24 2.24
C ALA A 135 -22.93 -9.53 0.84
N LYS A 136 -21.71 -9.06 0.54
CA LYS A 136 -21.07 -9.31 -0.76
C LYS A 136 -20.75 -10.79 -0.98
N LEU A 137 -20.18 -11.46 0.02
CA LEU A 137 -19.86 -12.88 -0.09
C LEU A 137 -21.11 -13.74 -0.14
N PHE A 138 -22.17 -13.40 0.61
CA PHE A 138 -23.47 -14.06 0.50
C PHE A 138 -24.00 -14.07 -0.94
N ARG A 139 -24.01 -12.91 -1.60
CA ARG A 139 -24.42 -12.78 -3.01
C ARG A 139 -23.52 -13.59 -3.95
N ALA A 140 -22.21 -13.47 -3.83
CA ALA A 140 -21.26 -14.21 -4.66
C ALA A 140 -21.41 -15.73 -4.50
N THR A 141 -21.70 -16.21 -3.28
CA THR A 141 -22.01 -17.62 -3.03
C THR A 141 -23.33 -18.02 -3.68
N ALA A 142 -24.37 -17.20 -3.56
CA ALA A 142 -25.68 -17.47 -4.20
C ALA A 142 -25.60 -17.57 -5.73
N GLU A 143 -24.67 -16.85 -6.38
CA GLU A 143 -24.47 -16.94 -7.84
C GLU A 143 -23.79 -18.25 -8.28
N THR A 144 -23.16 -19.00 -7.37
CA THR A 144 -22.32 -20.15 -7.70
C THR A 144 -22.81 -21.47 -7.10
N GLU A 145 -23.53 -21.43 -5.99
CA GLU A 145 -24.06 -22.62 -5.33
C GLU A 145 -25.49 -22.93 -5.78
N ASP A 146 -25.75 -24.23 -5.98
CA ASP A 146 -27.11 -24.71 -6.20
C ASP A 146 -27.86 -24.85 -4.87
N PHE A 147 -29.03 -24.24 -4.80
CA PHE A 147 -29.88 -24.23 -3.61
C PHE A 147 -31.34 -24.59 -3.93
N ASP A 148 -32.01 -25.18 -2.95
CA ASP A 148 -33.42 -25.55 -3.02
C ASP A 148 -34.18 -24.91 -1.85
N ALA A 149 -35.49 -25.17 -1.81
CA ALA A 149 -36.36 -24.69 -0.75
C ALA A 149 -35.89 -25.11 0.66
N GLN A 150 -35.31 -26.31 0.81
CA GLN A 150 -34.83 -26.81 2.11
C GLN A 150 -33.60 -26.04 2.60
N LYS A 151 -32.66 -25.72 1.70
CA LYS A 151 -31.47 -24.93 2.04
C LYS A 151 -31.79 -23.45 2.27
N LEU A 152 -32.75 -22.89 1.54
CA LEU A 152 -33.16 -21.48 1.66
C LEU A 152 -33.98 -21.22 2.93
N THR A 153 -34.82 -22.16 3.37
CA THR A 153 -35.67 -21.99 4.55
C THR A 153 -34.91 -21.52 5.81
N PRO A 154 -33.82 -22.18 6.26
CA PRO A 154 -33.07 -21.72 7.44
C PRO A 154 -32.36 -20.38 7.20
N ILE A 155 -31.97 -20.05 5.96
CA ILE A 155 -31.34 -18.78 5.60
C ILE A 155 -32.33 -17.64 5.73
N ILE A 156 -33.53 -17.79 5.18
CA ILE A 156 -34.60 -16.79 5.24
C ILE A 156 -35.01 -16.54 6.69
N ARG A 157 -35.20 -17.60 7.49
CA ARG A 157 -35.48 -17.47 8.93
C ARG A 157 -34.37 -16.69 9.63
N GLU A 158 -33.12 -17.08 9.44
CA GLU A 158 -31.98 -16.39 10.07
C GLU A 158 -31.93 -14.89 9.70
N ILE A 159 -32.21 -14.53 8.44
CA ILE A 159 -32.28 -13.12 8.01
C ILE A 159 -33.42 -12.39 8.71
N TYR A 160 -34.66 -12.90 8.63
CA TYR A 160 -35.83 -12.18 9.13
C TYR A 160 -35.93 -12.15 10.67
N ASP A 161 -35.34 -13.14 11.35
CA ASP A 161 -35.30 -13.20 12.81
C ASP A 161 -34.22 -12.28 13.42
N ASN A 162 -33.14 -11.97 12.68
CA ASN A 162 -31.96 -11.28 13.23
C ASN A 162 -31.59 -9.96 12.53
N THR A 163 -32.31 -9.55 11.49
CA THR A 163 -32.14 -8.24 10.84
C THR A 163 -33.32 -7.32 11.11
N ASP A 164 -33.09 -6.01 11.14
CA ASP A 164 -34.16 -5.02 11.25
C ASP A 164 -35.00 -4.93 9.95
N ASP A 165 -36.21 -4.37 10.06
CA ASP A 165 -37.15 -4.19 8.94
C ASP A 165 -36.67 -3.17 7.89
N GLN A 166 -35.60 -2.44 8.20
CA GLN A 166 -34.95 -1.46 7.33
C GLN A 166 -33.67 -2.02 6.71
N ASP A 167 -33.37 -3.31 6.85
CA ASP A 167 -32.20 -3.94 6.25
C ASP A 167 -32.24 -3.80 4.73
N LYS A 168 -31.17 -3.20 4.18
CA LYS A 168 -31.08 -2.87 2.75
C LYS A 168 -30.12 -3.77 1.99
N LEU A 169 -29.53 -4.77 2.65
CA LEU A 169 -28.48 -5.59 2.05
C LEU A 169 -28.93 -7.04 1.94
N LEU A 170 -29.25 -7.73 3.03
CA LEU A 170 -29.63 -9.14 3.00
C LEU A 170 -31.11 -9.35 2.66
N ARG A 171 -32.03 -8.57 3.23
CA ARG A 171 -33.48 -8.75 2.98
C ARG A 171 -33.83 -8.59 1.49
N PRO A 172 -33.39 -7.54 0.78
CA PRO A 172 -33.66 -7.43 -0.67
C PRO A 172 -32.99 -8.54 -1.48
N GLU A 173 -31.78 -8.97 -1.11
CA GLU A 173 -31.03 -9.98 -1.85
C GLU A 173 -31.68 -11.36 -1.75
N ILE A 174 -32.09 -11.80 -0.55
CA ILE A 174 -32.78 -13.09 -0.40
C ILE A 174 -34.14 -13.10 -1.08
N VAL A 175 -34.85 -11.97 -1.07
CA VAL A 175 -36.12 -11.80 -1.79
C VAL A 175 -35.89 -11.95 -3.29
N GLN A 176 -34.86 -11.32 -3.85
CA GLN A 176 -34.53 -11.41 -5.27
C GLN A 176 -34.16 -12.85 -5.67
N ILE A 177 -33.31 -13.50 -4.88
CA ILE A 177 -32.93 -14.92 -5.07
C ILE A 177 -34.18 -15.81 -5.16
N VAL A 178 -35.13 -15.64 -4.23
CA VAL A 178 -36.35 -16.46 -4.20
C VAL A 178 -37.28 -16.13 -5.36
N VAL A 179 -37.39 -14.86 -5.76
CA VAL A 179 -38.18 -14.46 -6.94
C VAL A 179 -37.60 -15.08 -8.20
N ASP A 180 -36.29 -15.09 -8.37
CA ASP A 180 -35.64 -15.64 -9.57
C ASP A 180 -35.78 -17.16 -9.64
N SER A 181 -35.69 -17.86 -8.50
CA SER A 181 -35.84 -19.32 -8.41
C SER A 181 -37.27 -19.80 -8.13
N ARG A 182 -38.28 -18.91 -8.17
CA ARG A 182 -39.66 -19.19 -7.69
C ARG A 182 -40.32 -20.41 -8.32
N PHE A 183 -40.05 -20.69 -9.59
CA PHE A 183 -40.66 -21.83 -10.30
C PHE A 183 -40.11 -23.18 -9.85
N ASP A 184 -38.90 -23.20 -9.28
CA ASP A 184 -38.29 -24.40 -8.73
C ASP A 184 -38.67 -24.61 -7.27
N ILE A 185 -38.85 -23.52 -6.52
CA ILE A 185 -39.24 -23.54 -5.11
C ILE A 185 -40.74 -23.87 -4.93
N HIS A 186 -41.62 -23.40 -5.81
CA HIS A 186 -43.08 -23.54 -5.68
C HIS A 186 -43.63 -24.99 -5.85
N LYS A 187 -42.77 -25.95 -6.22
CA LYS A 187 -43.19 -27.35 -6.43
C LYS A 187 -43.62 -28.04 -5.13
N ASP A 188 -43.16 -27.55 -3.98
CA ASP A 188 -43.52 -28.06 -2.66
C ASP A 188 -44.50 -27.12 -1.95
N THR A 189 -45.79 -27.47 -2.00
CA THR A 189 -46.89 -26.66 -1.44
C THR A 189 -47.23 -26.98 0.01
N SER A 190 -46.56 -27.97 0.61
CA SER A 190 -46.85 -28.43 1.98
C SER A 190 -45.59 -28.66 2.84
N GLY A 191 -44.39 -28.47 2.31
CA GLY A 191 -43.13 -28.61 3.05
C GLY A 191 -42.73 -27.38 3.86
N ASP A 192 -41.54 -27.47 4.46
CA ASP A 192 -41.02 -26.49 5.43
C ASP A 192 -40.96 -25.06 4.89
N PHE A 193 -40.74 -24.90 3.58
CA PHE A 193 -40.74 -23.59 2.93
C PHE A 193 -42.14 -22.96 2.91
N ALA A 194 -43.18 -23.74 2.61
CA ALA A 194 -44.56 -23.26 2.64
C ALA A 194 -44.99 -22.90 4.08
N ILE A 195 -44.57 -23.70 5.06
CA ILE A 195 -44.80 -23.41 6.49
C ILE A 195 -44.10 -22.09 6.88
N MET A 196 -42.83 -21.92 6.52
CA MET A 196 -42.08 -20.70 6.75
C MET A 196 -42.75 -19.48 6.09
N MET A 197 -43.26 -19.59 4.86
CA MET A 197 -43.99 -18.52 4.19
C MET A 197 -45.25 -18.07 4.94
N MET A 198 -45.91 -18.99 5.65
CA MET A 198 -47.07 -18.66 6.50
C MET A 198 -46.66 -18.01 7.82
N GLU A 199 -45.54 -18.43 8.40
CA GLU A 199 -45.03 -17.90 9.67
C GLU A 199 -44.37 -16.53 9.52
N LEU A 200 -43.58 -16.33 8.45
CA LEU A 200 -42.86 -15.09 8.16
C LEU A 200 -43.68 -14.21 7.21
N GLY A 201 -44.78 -13.65 7.72
CA GLY A 201 -45.66 -12.78 6.92
C GLY A 201 -44.95 -11.55 6.32
N GLU A 202 -43.93 -11.01 6.98
CA GLU A 202 -43.09 -9.93 6.43
C GLU A 202 -42.34 -10.36 5.17
N PHE A 203 -41.77 -11.56 5.18
CA PHE A 203 -41.08 -12.11 4.01
C PHE A 203 -42.05 -12.31 2.84
N GLY A 204 -43.24 -12.87 3.10
CA GLY A 204 -44.28 -13.01 2.07
C GLY A 204 -44.73 -11.66 1.49
N LYS A 205 -44.83 -10.63 2.33
CA LYS A 205 -45.11 -9.25 1.91
C LYS A 205 -44.00 -8.71 1.00
N ASP A 206 -42.73 -8.90 1.35
CA ASP A 206 -41.59 -8.40 0.56
C ASP A 206 -41.50 -9.09 -0.81
N ILE A 207 -41.74 -10.41 -0.86
CA ILE A 207 -41.86 -11.17 -2.12
C ILE A 207 -42.99 -10.60 -2.98
N PHE A 208 -44.17 -10.35 -2.41
CA PHE A 208 -45.30 -9.79 -3.15
C PHE A 208 -44.96 -8.43 -3.77
N PHE A 209 -44.29 -7.54 -3.02
CA PHE A 209 -43.84 -6.26 -3.55
C PHE A 209 -42.79 -6.41 -4.65
N ALA A 210 -41.80 -7.28 -4.48
CA ALA A 210 -40.77 -7.54 -5.49
C ALA A 210 -41.37 -8.09 -6.79
N MET A 211 -42.35 -9.01 -6.71
CA MET A 211 -43.06 -9.54 -7.88
C MET A 211 -43.97 -8.50 -8.56
N SER A 212 -44.44 -7.51 -7.80
CA SER A 212 -45.32 -6.44 -8.30
C SER A 212 -44.54 -5.26 -8.89
N ALA A 213 -43.22 -5.21 -8.69
CA ALA A 213 -42.36 -4.21 -9.28
C ALA A 213 -42.33 -4.41 -10.81
N VAL A 214 -42.57 -3.32 -11.56
CA VAL A 214 -42.33 -3.32 -13.00
C VAL A 214 -40.86 -3.63 -13.20
N PRO A 215 -40.46 -4.55 -14.11
CA PRO A 215 -39.06 -4.78 -14.40
C PRO A 215 -38.46 -3.45 -14.84
N ALA A 216 -37.68 -2.83 -13.94
CA ALA A 216 -36.70 -1.86 -14.35
C ALA A 216 -35.77 -2.59 -15.34
N GLY A 217 -35.08 -1.83 -16.21
CA GLY A 217 -34.09 -2.42 -17.10
C GLY A 217 -33.02 -3.26 -16.36
N PRO A 218 -31.98 -3.74 -17.05
CA PRO A 218 -30.92 -4.52 -16.41
C PRO A 218 -30.50 -3.86 -15.09
N PRO A 219 -30.31 -4.65 -14.01
CA PRO A 219 -30.09 -4.12 -12.67
C PRO A 219 -29.04 -3.04 -12.72
N ASP A 220 -29.40 -1.85 -12.25
CA ASP A 220 -28.45 -0.77 -12.11
C ASP A 220 -27.51 -1.18 -10.98
N ASP A 221 -26.35 -1.74 -11.34
CA ASP A 221 -25.29 -2.15 -10.42
C ASP A 221 -24.86 -1.01 -9.47
N THR A 222 -25.29 0.23 -9.72
CA THR A 222 -25.07 1.39 -8.85
C THR A 222 -26.03 1.50 -7.66
N GLN A 223 -27.09 0.69 -7.56
CA GLN A 223 -28.02 0.70 -6.41
C GLN A 223 -27.56 -0.19 -5.24
N PHE A 224 -26.80 -1.25 -5.51
CA PHE A 224 -26.18 -2.09 -4.47
C PHE A 224 -24.81 -1.52 -4.03
N VAL A 225 -24.76 -0.21 -3.76
CA VAL A 225 -23.54 0.41 -3.25
C VAL A 225 -23.67 0.45 -1.73
N CYS A 226 -23.15 -0.58 -1.07
CA CYS A 226 -22.64 -0.35 0.27
C CYS A 226 -21.56 0.74 0.14
N LYS A 227 -21.87 1.97 0.58
CA LYS A 227 -20.99 3.15 0.48
C LYS A 227 -19.63 2.95 1.19
N THR A 228 -19.50 1.86 1.93
CA THR A 228 -18.32 1.42 2.66
C THR A 228 -17.87 0.04 2.17
N MET A 229 -17.43 -0.04 0.90
CA MET A 229 -16.68 -1.21 0.44
C MET A 229 -15.26 -1.17 1.02
N ASP A 230 -15.08 -1.69 2.22
CA ASP A 230 -13.74 -1.98 2.73
C ASP A 230 -13.36 -3.43 2.37
N ASN A 231 -13.01 -3.64 1.10
CA ASN A 231 -12.54 -4.93 0.59
C ASN A 231 -11.01 -5.09 0.66
N GLN A 232 -10.29 -4.11 1.21
CA GLN A 232 -8.82 -4.08 1.17
C GLN A 232 -8.16 -3.82 2.54
N GLY A 233 -8.93 -3.53 3.58
CA GLY A 233 -8.41 -3.24 4.93
C GLY A 233 -8.15 -1.75 5.16
N ALA A 234 -8.85 -0.87 4.44
CA ALA A 234 -8.77 0.57 4.59
C ALA A 234 -9.23 1.04 5.98
N THR A 235 -10.26 0.42 6.56
CA THR A 235 -10.71 0.72 7.94
C THR A 235 -9.63 0.33 8.94
N LEU A 236 -9.03 -0.85 8.75
CA LEU A 236 -7.91 -1.30 9.58
C LEU A 236 -6.70 -0.35 9.43
N LYS A 237 -6.26 -0.04 8.21
CA LYS A 237 -5.15 0.90 7.94
C LYS A 237 -5.40 2.25 8.59
N LYS A 238 -6.58 2.84 8.38
CA LYS A 238 -6.96 4.14 8.96
C LYS A 238 -7.02 4.08 10.49
N GLY A 239 -7.59 3.01 11.04
CA GLY A 239 -7.72 2.81 12.47
C GLY A 239 -6.37 2.66 13.17
N VAL A 240 -5.48 1.83 12.63
CA VAL A 240 -4.10 1.70 13.13
C VAL A 240 -3.35 3.00 12.97
N ALA A 241 -3.43 3.68 11.82
CA ALA A 241 -2.83 5.01 11.63
C ALA A 241 -3.26 6.02 12.69
N SER A 242 -4.53 5.99 13.11
CA SER A 242 -5.07 6.90 14.15
C SER A 242 -4.50 6.67 15.55
N LEU A 243 -3.84 5.53 15.78
CA LEU A 243 -3.15 5.24 17.03
C LEU A 243 -1.79 5.93 17.13
N LEU A 244 -1.20 6.37 16.02
CA LEU A 244 0.05 7.11 16.04
C LEU A 244 -0.15 8.45 16.77
N GLY A 245 0.62 8.69 17.83
CA GLY A 245 0.46 9.87 18.69
C GLY A 245 -0.73 9.79 19.66
N SER A 246 -1.45 8.66 19.71
CA SER A 246 -2.49 8.40 20.70
C SER A 246 -1.92 7.65 21.91
N ASP A 247 -2.41 7.99 23.10
CA ASP A 247 -2.15 7.23 24.33
C ASP A 247 -2.92 5.90 24.39
N LYS A 248 -3.96 5.78 23.57
CA LYS A 248 -4.96 4.71 23.65
C LYS A 248 -4.36 3.36 23.31
N PHE A 249 -4.34 2.44 24.27
CA PHE A 249 -3.77 1.08 24.16
C PHE A 249 -2.24 1.02 24.01
N SER A 250 -1.54 2.16 24.14
CA SER A 250 -0.08 2.16 24.11
C SER A 250 0.49 1.34 25.27
N ASP A 251 1.52 0.53 24.97
CA ASP A 251 2.11 -0.44 25.90
C ASP A 251 3.64 -0.42 25.88
N MET A 252 4.22 0.57 25.20
CA MET A 252 5.65 0.81 25.06
C MET A 252 5.91 2.30 24.78
N THR A 253 7.08 2.78 25.18
CA THR A 253 7.55 4.14 24.88
C THR A 253 8.87 4.12 24.12
N ILE A 254 9.14 5.16 23.33
CA ILE A 254 10.43 5.40 22.68
C ILE A 254 10.90 6.79 23.07
N THR A 255 12.09 6.90 23.67
CA THR A 255 12.68 8.16 24.11
C THR A 255 13.78 8.61 23.14
N CYS A 256 13.78 9.89 22.78
CA CYS A 256 14.75 10.48 21.84
C CYS A 256 15.61 11.58 22.48
N LYS A 257 16.65 12.01 21.76
CA LYS A 257 17.72 12.92 22.25
C LYS A 257 17.21 14.26 22.78
N ASP A 258 16.14 14.78 22.21
CA ASP A 258 15.52 16.06 22.55
C ASP A 258 14.43 15.94 23.64
N SER A 259 14.42 14.80 24.36
CA SER A 259 13.40 14.45 25.36
C SER A 259 11.99 14.24 24.80
N ARG A 260 11.80 14.17 23.46
CA ARG A 260 10.55 13.65 22.89
C ARG A 260 10.35 12.20 23.30
N VAL A 261 9.12 11.87 23.69
CA VAL A 261 8.70 10.51 24.05
C VAL A 261 7.52 10.13 23.16
N PHE A 262 7.69 9.07 22.37
CA PHE A 262 6.64 8.51 21.53
C PHE A 262 6.00 7.33 22.24
N LYS A 263 4.68 7.36 22.39
CA LYS A 263 3.90 6.20 22.85
C LYS A 263 3.57 5.32 21.66
N VAL A 264 3.88 4.03 21.79
CA VAL A 264 3.76 3.06 20.70
C VAL A 264 3.12 1.77 21.18
N HIS A 265 2.75 0.94 20.22
CA HIS A 265 2.07 -0.34 20.40
C HIS A 265 3.00 -1.46 19.93
N ARG A 266 3.39 -2.36 20.83
CA ARG A 266 4.25 -3.50 20.49
C ARG A 266 3.65 -4.35 19.38
N SER A 267 2.34 -4.57 19.39
CA SER A 267 1.62 -5.29 18.33
C SER A 267 1.75 -4.65 16.95
N VAL A 268 2.04 -3.35 16.86
CA VAL A 268 2.21 -2.65 15.57
C VAL A 268 3.69 -2.64 15.15
N ILE A 269 4.61 -2.24 16.03
CA ILE A 269 6.02 -2.06 15.65
C ILE A 269 6.78 -3.40 15.54
N CYS A 270 6.46 -4.40 16.37
CA CYS A 270 7.19 -5.68 16.39
C CYS A 270 6.83 -6.57 15.20
N THR A 271 5.64 -6.41 14.61
CA THR A 271 5.22 -7.21 13.45
C THR A 271 5.95 -6.82 12.16
N GLN A 272 6.57 -5.64 12.17
CA GLN A 272 7.24 -5.02 11.03
C GLN A 272 8.76 -4.94 11.18
N SER A 273 9.29 -5.14 12.39
CA SER A 273 10.74 -5.17 12.65
C SER A 273 11.09 -6.35 13.55
N GLU A 274 11.96 -7.23 13.04
CA GLU A 274 12.50 -8.35 13.84
C GLU A 274 13.34 -7.83 15.02
N VAL A 275 14.01 -6.69 14.86
CA VAL A 275 14.80 -6.05 15.92
C VAL A 275 13.89 -5.58 17.05
N PHE A 276 12.79 -4.87 16.73
CA PHE A 276 11.79 -4.51 17.75
C PHE A 276 11.13 -5.73 18.39
N ASP A 277 10.79 -6.79 17.64
CA ASP A 277 10.27 -8.03 18.23
C ASP A 277 11.26 -8.64 19.23
N LYS A 278 12.55 -8.69 18.89
CA LYS A 278 13.60 -9.19 19.80
C LYS A 278 13.71 -8.32 21.06
N MET A 279 13.79 -7.00 20.91
CA MET A 279 13.86 -6.05 22.03
C MET A 279 12.65 -6.17 22.96
N CYS A 280 11.46 -6.37 22.41
CA CYS A 280 10.22 -6.41 23.17
C CYS A 280 9.85 -7.80 23.74
N THR A 281 10.45 -8.89 23.25
CA THR A 281 10.10 -10.25 23.69
C THR A 281 11.20 -10.97 24.46
N LYS A 282 12.48 -10.72 24.15
CA LYS A 282 13.61 -11.37 24.82
C LYS A 282 13.95 -10.68 26.14
N ASN A 283 14.87 -11.25 26.92
CA ASN A 283 15.34 -10.70 28.21
C ASN A 283 16.25 -9.49 28.01
N TRP A 284 15.79 -8.53 27.21
CA TRP A 284 16.46 -7.26 26.95
C TRP A 284 15.93 -6.21 27.95
N LYS A 285 16.68 -5.11 28.12
CA LYS A 285 16.36 -4.05 29.08
C LYS A 285 15.01 -3.40 28.75
N GLU A 286 14.75 -3.19 27.47
CA GLU A 286 13.60 -2.50 26.90
C GLU A 286 12.29 -3.20 27.25
N LYS A 287 12.28 -4.54 27.27
CA LYS A 287 11.11 -5.32 27.68
C LYS A 287 10.72 -5.04 29.15
N ASN A 288 11.71 -4.97 30.03
CA ASN A 288 11.46 -4.78 31.47
C ASN A 288 11.09 -3.33 31.78
N GLU A 289 11.69 -2.38 31.07
CA GLU A 289 11.44 -0.95 31.27
C GLU A 289 10.23 -0.41 30.52
N SER A 290 9.72 -1.17 29.53
CA SER A 290 8.69 -0.69 28.58
C SER A 290 9.07 0.64 27.92
N ASN A 291 10.37 0.83 27.68
CA ASN A 291 10.95 1.99 27.01
C ASN A 291 12.10 1.53 26.11
N ILE A 292 12.13 2.02 24.87
CA ILE A 292 13.25 1.91 23.94
C ILE A 292 13.99 3.26 23.92
N ASP A 293 15.28 3.24 24.19
CA ASP A 293 16.11 4.44 24.22
C ASP A 293 16.80 4.64 22.87
N LEU A 294 16.40 5.68 22.12
CA LEU A 294 16.96 6.11 20.84
C LEU A 294 17.56 7.52 20.97
N THR A 295 18.14 7.84 22.11
CA THR A 295 18.79 9.14 22.37
C THR A 295 20.06 9.38 21.54
N ASP A 296 20.57 8.37 20.86
CA ASP A 296 21.67 8.47 19.89
C ASP A 296 21.19 8.69 18.45
N GLN A 297 19.89 8.57 18.18
CA GLN A 297 19.32 8.68 16.83
C GLN A 297 18.77 10.08 16.53
N ASP A 298 18.65 10.40 15.25
CA ASP A 298 17.94 11.59 14.82
C ASP A 298 16.43 11.46 15.09
N THR A 299 15.86 12.47 15.74
CA THR A 299 14.49 12.37 16.24
C THR A 299 13.45 12.54 15.15
N ASP A 300 13.74 13.32 14.10
CA ASP A 300 12.82 13.46 12.97
C ASP A 300 12.85 12.21 12.10
N ALA A 301 14.02 11.55 12.01
CA ALA A 301 14.13 10.23 11.41
C ALA A 301 13.36 9.15 12.20
N VAL A 302 13.40 9.18 13.55
CA VAL A 302 12.59 8.30 14.40
C VAL A 302 11.09 8.58 14.21
N GLU A 303 10.67 9.85 14.14
CA GLU A 303 9.28 10.20 13.86
C GLU A 303 8.83 9.67 12.48
N ALA A 304 9.67 9.80 11.46
CA ALA A 304 9.41 9.28 10.12
C ALA A 304 9.35 7.74 10.07
N LEU A 305 10.24 7.06 10.80
CA LEU A 305 10.19 5.61 11.00
C LEU A 305 8.84 5.19 11.63
N LEU A 306 8.42 5.86 12.69
CA LEU A 306 7.15 5.58 13.35
C LEU A 306 5.94 5.89 12.46
N ALA A 307 5.98 6.99 11.72
CA ALA A 307 4.96 7.30 10.73
C ALA A 307 4.80 6.14 9.73
N TYR A 308 5.91 5.68 9.16
CA TYR A 308 5.90 4.55 8.23
C TYR A 308 5.31 3.28 8.86
N LEU A 309 5.70 2.92 10.09
CA LEU A 309 5.18 1.72 10.75
C LEU A 309 3.67 1.77 11.00
N TYR A 310 3.05 2.94 11.07
CA TYR A 310 1.60 3.05 11.33
C TYR A 310 0.77 3.32 10.08
N THR A 311 1.37 3.89 9.04
CA THR A 311 0.64 4.36 7.84
C THR A 311 1.15 3.74 6.54
N SER A 312 2.26 3.01 6.58
CA SER A 312 3.05 2.57 5.42
C SER A 312 3.65 3.69 4.57
N GLU A 313 3.66 4.92 5.09
CA GLU A 313 4.06 6.14 4.39
C GLU A 313 4.80 7.09 5.35
N TYR A 314 5.77 7.84 4.86
CA TYR A 314 6.35 8.96 5.60
C TYR A 314 6.69 10.09 4.63
N THR A 315 6.76 11.31 5.13
CA THR A 315 7.08 12.49 4.32
C THR A 315 8.06 13.39 5.04
N ALA A 316 8.94 14.05 4.29
CA ALA A 316 9.77 15.12 4.82
C ALA A 316 8.89 16.37 5.03
N LYS A 317 8.79 16.84 6.27
CA LYS A 317 8.04 18.07 6.61
C LYS A 317 8.76 19.32 6.09
N GLU A 318 10.09 19.33 6.18
CA GLU A 318 10.95 20.44 5.79
C GLU A 318 11.74 20.09 4.54
N LYS A 319 11.63 20.93 3.51
CA LYS A 319 12.33 20.70 2.24
C LYS A 319 13.84 20.87 2.35
N GLU A 320 14.29 21.85 3.14
CA GLU A 320 15.72 22.17 3.27
C GLU A 320 16.54 21.00 3.82
N ASN A 321 15.93 20.16 4.67
CA ASN A 321 16.58 19.03 5.33
C ASN A 321 16.12 17.66 4.79
N ALA A 322 15.31 17.63 3.72
CA ALA A 322 14.70 16.40 3.21
C ALA A 322 15.74 15.32 2.84
N LEU A 323 16.83 15.72 2.17
CA LEU A 323 17.90 14.81 1.77
C LEU A 323 18.56 14.10 2.96
N VAL A 324 18.94 14.86 3.99
CA VAL A 324 19.55 14.32 5.21
C VAL A 324 18.56 13.41 5.96
N LEU A 325 17.31 13.84 6.07
CA LEU A 325 16.26 13.03 6.68
C LEU A 325 16.11 11.66 5.98
N HIS A 326 16.06 11.63 4.64
CA HIS A 326 15.94 10.37 3.90
C HIS A 326 17.14 9.44 4.13
N VAL A 327 18.35 9.98 4.25
CA VAL A 327 19.55 9.21 4.63
C VAL A 327 19.40 8.62 6.03
N HIS A 328 19.01 9.41 7.03
CA HIS A 328 18.83 8.93 8.40
C HIS A 328 17.69 7.91 8.53
N VAL A 329 16.57 8.11 7.84
CA VAL A 329 15.47 7.13 7.78
C VAL A 329 15.94 5.83 7.14
N TYR A 330 16.73 5.90 6.07
CA TYR A 330 17.31 4.71 5.44
C TYR A 330 18.23 3.95 6.40
N GLN A 331 19.11 4.65 7.12
CA GLN A 331 20.02 4.06 8.11
C GLN A 331 19.25 3.39 9.27
N LEU A 332 18.21 4.05 9.79
CA LEU A 332 17.32 3.47 10.80
C LEU A 332 16.61 2.23 10.24
N ALA A 333 16.04 2.32 9.04
CA ALA A 333 15.37 1.19 8.41
C ALA A 333 16.29 -0.03 8.28
N HIS A 334 17.55 0.20 7.90
CA HIS A 334 18.57 -0.85 7.84
C HIS A 334 18.87 -1.41 9.24
N MET A 335 19.09 -0.54 10.24
CA MET A 335 19.37 -0.93 11.63
C MET A 335 18.24 -1.79 12.23
N TYR A 336 16.99 -1.44 11.94
CA TYR A 336 15.80 -2.14 12.44
C TYR A 336 15.29 -3.25 11.52
N LEU A 337 16.03 -3.56 10.44
CA LEU A 337 15.71 -4.61 9.46
C LEU A 337 14.34 -4.45 8.80
N ILE A 338 13.99 -3.23 8.41
CA ILE A 338 12.73 -2.86 7.74
C ILE A 338 13.02 -2.61 6.27
N GLY A 339 13.22 -3.69 5.51
CA GLY A 339 13.69 -3.62 4.11
C GLY A 339 12.83 -2.78 3.16
N GLU A 340 11.50 -2.81 3.32
CA GLU A 340 10.62 -1.97 2.50
C GLU A 340 10.78 -0.47 2.82
N LEU A 341 11.08 -0.10 4.06
CA LEU A 341 11.39 1.29 4.41
C LEU A 341 12.74 1.72 3.83
N CYS A 342 13.73 0.83 3.75
CA CYS A 342 14.98 1.12 3.02
C CYS A 342 14.69 1.50 1.56
N LYS A 343 13.83 0.73 0.87
CA LYS A 343 13.43 1.03 -0.52
C LYS A 343 12.70 2.37 -0.64
N VAL A 344 11.74 2.62 0.25
CA VAL A 344 10.98 3.89 0.25
C VAL A 344 11.91 5.07 0.50
N ALA A 345 12.81 4.97 1.48
CA ALA A 345 13.74 6.04 1.80
C ALA A 345 14.78 6.29 0.70
N ALA A 346 15.31 5.24 0.07
CA ALA A 346 16.20 5.37 -1.08
C ALA A 346 15.49 6.05 -2.26
N LYS A 347 14.24 5.67 -2.55
CA LYS A 347 13.43 6.31 -3.60
C LYS A 347 13.14 7.77 -3.29
N SER A 348 12.74 8.10 -2.06
CA SER A 348 12.49 9.48 -1.67
C SER A 348 13.75 10.34 -1.70
N PHE A 349 14.91 9.77 -1.33
CA PHE A 349 16.21 10.43 -1.50
C PHE A 349 16.50 10.70 -2.99
N ASP A 350 16.33 9.71 -3.86
CA ASP A 350 16.55 9.82 -5.31
C ASP A 350 15.72 10.96 -5.93
N GLU A 351 14.41 10.97 -5.65
CA GLU A 351 13.47 11.99 -6.14
C GLU A 351 13.75 13.41 -5.61
N ALA A 352 14.32 13.51 -4.39
CA ALA A 352 14.75 14.78 -3.82
C ALA A 352 16.08 15.24 -4.43
N ALA A 353 17.04 14.34 -4.60
CA ALA A 353 18.37 14.64 -5.13
C ALA A 353 18.31 15.10 -6.59
N GLU A 354 17.38 14.57 -7.40
CA GLU A 354 17.14 15.05 -8.77
C GLU A 354 16.86 16.57 -8.85
N LYS A 355 16.24 17.14 -7.81
CA LYS A 355 15.76 18.54 -7.80
C LYS A 355 16.66 19.45 -6.97
N ASP A 356 17.16 18.93 -5.86
CA ASP A 356 17.74 19.71 -4.77
C ASP A 356 19.24 19.41 -4.54
N TRP A 357 19.93 18.78 -5.50
CA TRP A 357 21.38 18.48 -5.43
C TRP A 357 22.27 19.71 -5.16
N ASN A 358 21.79 20.90 -5.50
CA ASN A 358 22.50 22.16 -5.35
C ASN A 358 22.34 22.79 -3.96
N LEU A 359 21.53 22.20 -3.07
CA LEU A 359 21.38 22.67 -1.70
C LEU A 359 22.53 22.16 -0.81
N PRO A 360 22.92 22.91 0.25
CA PRO A 360 23.92 22.45 1.22
C PRO A 360 23.58 21.08 1.85
N SER A 361 22.30 20.76 1.98
CA SER A 361 21.83 19.50 2.53
C SER A 361 22.18 18.29 1.67
N PHE A 362 22.41 18.44 0.36
CA PHE A 362 22.92 17.34 -0.47
C PHE A 362 24.31 16.92 -0.01
N LEU A 363 25.22 17.87 0.22
CA LEU A 363 26.57 17.56 0.68
C LEU A 363 26.57 16.94 2.08
N LEU A 364 25.73 17.46 2.99
CA LEU A 364 25.55 16.85 4.31
C LEU A 364 25.04 15.41 4.18
N ALA A 365 24.06 15.15 3.31
CA ALA A 365 23.55 13.81 3.06
C ALA A 365 24.64 12.86 2.51
N VAL A 366 25.55 13.35 1.65
CA VAL A 366 26.73 12.58 1.23
C VAL A 366 27.60 12.24 2.43
N GLN A 367 27.96 13.23 3.26
CA GLN A 367 28.81 13.01 4.44
C GLN A 367 28.19 11.98 5.40
N GLU A 368 26.90 12.08 5.68
CA GLU A 368 26.15 11.14 6.53
C GLU A 368 26.14 9.72 5.95
N THR A 369 25.97 9.58 4.62
CA THR A 369 25.95 8.28 3.93
C THR A 369 27.28 7.52 4.05
N TYR A 370 28.40 8.24 4.05
CA TYR A 370 29.73 7.62 4.14
C TYR A 370 30.28 7.54 5.58
N THR A 371 29.72 8.29 6.52
CA THR A 371 30.05 8.20 7.95
C THR A 371 29.48 6.94 8.60
N ASN A 372 28.30 6.48 8.16
CA ASN A 372 27.67 5.26 8.66
C ASN A 372 27.47 4.24 7.51
N PRO A 373 28.49 3.41 7.19
CA PRO A 373 28.47 2.49 6.05
C PRO A 373 27.38 1.42 6.12
N GLU A 374 26.68 1.22 5.01
CA GLU A 374 25.81 0.05 4.80
C GLU A 374 26.65 -1.25 4.85
N ALA A 375 26.22 -2.24 5.63
CA ALA A 375 26.99 -3.48 5.82
C ALA A 375 26.95 -4.43 4.61
N GLU A 376 25.85 -4.42 3.83
CA GLU A 376 25.63 -5.43 2.78
C GLU A 376 25.06 -4.85 1.46
N GLU A 377 24.07 -3.96 1.53
CA GLU A 377 23.40 -3.40 0.34
C GLU A 377 23.79 -1.93 0.15
N LYS A 378 24.58 -1.63 -0.90
CA LYS A 378 25.14 -0.29 -1.16
C LYS A 378 24.21 0.64 -1.94
N THR A 379 22.90 0.52 -1.72
CA THR A 379 21.88 1.17 -2.57
C THR A 379 21.96 2.69 -2.43
N LEU A 380 22.04 3.22 -1.21
CA LEU A 380 22.11 4.66 -0.99
C LEU A 380 23.42 5.26 -1.50
N ARG A 381 24.55 4.59 -1.26
CA ARG A 381 25.87 5.02 -1.78
C ARG A 381 25.90 5.08 -3.31
N LYS A 382 25.27 4.10 -3.96
CA LYS A 382 25.15 4.08 -5.42
C LYS A 382 24.35 5.29 -5.93
N LEU A 383 23.19 5.57 -5.35
CA LEU A 383 22.36 6.73 -5.72
C LEU A 383 23.13 8.04 -5.52
N VAL A 384 23.81 8.19 -4.38
CA VAL A 384 24.67 9.36 -4.11
C VAL A 384 25.74 9.51 -5.19
N ALA A 385 26.44 8.42 -5.54
CA ALA A 385 27.47 8.47 -6.57
C ALA A 385 26.89 8.82 -7.96
N GLU A 386 25.72 8.28 -8.33
CA GLU A 386 25.04 8.59 -9.59
C GLU A 386 24.66 10.09 -9.69
N HIS A 387 24.02 10.66 -8.66
CA HIS A 387 23.68 12.09 -8.60
C HIS A 387 24.88 13.01 -8.61
N VAL A 388 25.97 12.61 -7.93
CA VAL A 388 27.24 13.33 -7.96
C VAL A 388 27.84 13.33 -9.35
N VAL A 389 27.83 12.18 -10.04
CA VAL A 389 28.37 12.08 -11.41
C VAL A 389 27.55 12.93 -12.39
N ASP A 390 26.24 12.94 -12.27
CA ASP A 390 25.35 13.77 -13.10
C ASP A 390 25.66 15.28 -12.99
N ASN A 391 26.14 15.72 -11.83
CA ASN A 391 26.38 17.14 -11.52
C ASN A 391 27.87 17.46 -11.25
N LEU A 392 28.79 16.54 -11.59
CA LEU A 392 30.18 16.57 -11.14
C LEU A 392 30.92 17.84 -11.58
N SER A 393 30.66 18.31 -12.80
CA SER A 393 31.30 19.51 -13.35
C SER A 393 30.91 20.80 -12.61
N GLU A 394 29.76 20.81 -11.94
CA GLU A 394 29.31 21.92 -11.10
C GLU A 394 29.85 21.78 -9.67
N LEU A 395 29.82 20.56 -9.12
CA LEU A 395 30.28 20.25 -7.76
C LEU A 395 31.79 20.43 -7.57
N LEU A 396 32.61 20.19 -8.60
CA LEU A 396 34.07 20.36 -8.59
C LEU A 396 34.57 21.66 -9.25
N LYS A 397 33.76 22.72 -9.27
CA LYS A 397 34.22 24.02 -9.79
C LYS A 397 35.24 24.71 -8.88
N ASP A 398 35.17 24.41 -7.59
CA ASP A 398 36.03 24.99 -6.55
C ASP A 398 36.84 23.88 -5.89
N ASP A 399 38.14 23.82 -6.22
CA ASP A 399 39.09 22.84 -5.71
C ASP A 399 39.30 22.95 -4.18
N GLU A 400 39.00 24.12 -3.60
CA GLU A 400 39.07 24.35 -2.14
C GLU A 400 37.68 24.32 -1.48
N GLY A 401 36.63 24.01 -2.25
CA GLY A 401 35.24 23.96 -1.79
C GLY A 401 34.93 22.79 -0.87
N GLU A 402 33.80 22.86 -0.16
CA GLU A 402 33.36 21.82 0.78
C GLU A 402 33.16 20.43 0.13
N PHE A 403 32.75 20.39 -1.15
CA PHE A 403 32.64 19.14 -1.90
C PHE A 403 34.02 18.49 -2.13
N ALA A 404 35.02 19.26 -2.55
CA ALA A 404 36.39 18.76 -2.74
C ALA A 404 36.99 18.26 -1.41
N LYS A 405 36.77 18.99 -0.30
CA LYS A 405 37.15 18.53 1.05
C LYS A 405 36.47 17.21 1.42
N THR A 406 35.19 17.05 1.10
CA THR A 406 34.43 15.81 1.35
C THR A 406 34.98 14.65 0.53
N MET A 407 35.32 14.85 -0.74
CA MET A 407 35.99 13.84 -1.56
C MET A 407 37.33 13.37 -0.98
N VAL A 408 38.11 14.29 -0.40
CA VAL A 408 39.37 13.96 0.27
C VAL A 408 39.14 13.22 1.60
N ALA A 409 38.15 13.65 2.37
CA ALA A 409 37.84 13.06 3.68
C ALA A 409 37.34 11.61 3.58
N PHE A 410 36.55 11.28 2.56
CA PHE A 410 35.94 9.96 2.38
C PHE A 410 36.50 9.23 1.16
N GLY A 411 37.61 8.50 1.32
CA GLY A 411 38.24 7.75 0.22
C GLY A 411 37.32 6.72 -0.45
N GLU A 412 36.40 6.11 0.31
CA GLU A 412 35.38 5.20 -0.25
C GLU A 412 34.39 5.94 -1.17
N PHE A 413 34.02 7.17 -0.83
CA PHE A 413 33.16 8.02 -1.67
C PHE A 413 33.84 8.30 -3.01
N GLY A 414 35.12 8.71 -3.00
CA GLY A 414 35.88 8.89 -4.23
C GLY A 414 35.95 7.62 -5.09
N LYS A 415 36.10 6.44 -4.47
CA LYS A 415 36.08 5.14 -5.16
C LYS A 415 34.72 4.86 -5.81
N ASP A 416 33.62 5.11 -5.11
CA ASP A 416 32.28 4.86 -5.61
C ASP A 416 31.89 5.85 -6.72
N VAL A 417 32.26 7.14 -6.62
CA VAL A 417 32.14 8.12 -7.71
C VAL A 417 32.97 7.71 -8.94
N SER A 418 34.21 7.27 -8.72
CA SER A 418 35.07 6.78 -9.82
C SER A 418 34.47 5.57 -10.53
N ARG A 419 33.86 4.65 -9.78
CA ARG A 419 33.15 3.50 -10.35
C ARG A 419 31.93 3.95 -11.16
N ALA A 420 31.11 4.83 -10.60
CA ALA A 420 29.93 5.37 -11.27
C ALA A 420 30.30 6.10 -12.58
N LEU A 421 31.40 6.85 -12.62
CA LEU A 421 31.93 7.47 -13.86
C LEU A 421 32.28 6.45 -14.94
N ILE A 422 32.89 5.34 -14.55
CA ILE A 422 33.24 4.24 -15.48
C ILE A 422 31.95 3.57 -15.99
N GLU A 423 30.99 3.33 -15.12
CA GLU A 423 29.69 2.73 -15.47
C GLU A 423 28.86 3.64 -16.39
N GLU A 424 28.82 4.95 -16.14
CA GLU A 424 28.22 5.96 -17.04
C GLU A 424 28.89 5.99 -18.41
N SER A 425 30.20 5.84 -18.44
CA SER A 425 30.99 5.81 -19.67
C SER A 425 30.87 4.48 -20.44
N GLY A 426 30.33 3.45 -19.79
CA GLY A 426 30.13 2.11 -20.35
C GLY A 426 29.04 2.04 -21.43
N PRO A 427 29.09 1.05 -22.34
CA PRO A 427 28.08 0.87 -23.40
C PRO A 427 26.65 0.66 -22.87
N SER A 428 26.51 0.11 -21.66
CA SER A 428 25.25 -0.28 -21.02
C SER A 428 24.49 0.92 -20.39
N CYS A 429 25.16 1.85 -19.69
CA CYS A 429 24.47 3.00 -19.07
C CYS A 429 24.04 4.06 -20.10
N ARG A 430 24.82 4.23 -21.19
CA ARG A 430 24.42 5.06 -22.33
C ARG A 430 23.03 4.75 -22.88
N SER A 431 22.42 3.59 -22.58
CA SER A 431 21.07 3.25 -23.02
C SER A 431 19.93 3.55 -22.03
N LYS A 432 20.19 3.86 -20.75
CA LYS A 432 19.11 4.19 -19.78
C LYS A 432 18.67 5.64 -19.87
N LYS A 433 19.64 6.55 -20.03
CA LYS A 433 19.41 8.01 -20.18
C LYS A 433 19.29 8.46 -21.64
N MET A 434 19.55 7.56 -22.60
CA MET A 434 19.27 7.79 -24.03
C MET A 434 18.20 6.83 -24.53
N LYS A 435 17.09 7.38 -25.02
CA LYS A 435 16.03 6.58 -25.65
C LYS A 435 16.11 6.68 -27.16
N ASP A 436 16.00 5.55 -27.84
CA ASP A 436 15.93 5.47 -29.29
C ASP A 436 14.45 5.40 -29.70
N TYR A 437 14.02 6.26 -30.62
CA TYR A 437 12.64 6.30 -31.11
C TYR A 437 12.57 6.06 -32.62
N ARG A 438 11.51 5.39 -33.05
CA ARG A 438 11.13 5.23 -34.45
C ARG A 438 9.80 5.93 -34.72
N CYS A 439 9.77 6.73 -35.78
CA CYS A 439 8.55 7.29 -36.35
C CYS A 439 7.92 6.30 -37.34
N PRO A 440 6.70 5.80 -37.10
CA PRO A 440 6.03 4.87 -38.02
C PRO A 440 5.76 5.46 -39.40
N SER A 441 5.46 6.76 -39.48
CA SER A 441 5.06 7.41 -40.75
C SER A 441 6.21 7.62 -41.74
N TYR A 442 7.46 7.70 -41.26
CA TYR A 442 8.61 8.04 -42.12
C TYR A 442 9.80 7.10 -41.94
N SER A 443 9.67 6.03 -41.13
CA SER A 443 10.79 5.18 -40.70
C SER A 443 12.00 5.99 -40.20
N TYR A 444 11.71 7.14 -39.59
CA TYR A 444 12.72 8.06 -39.09
C TYR A 444 13.17 7.59 -37.71
N HIS A 445 14.48 7.36 -37.55
CA HIS A 445 15.09 6.93 -36.29
C HIS A 445 15.84 8.11 -35.66
N PHE A 446 15.63 8.36 -34.37
CA PHE A 446 16.40 9.38 -33.67
C PHE A 446 16.59 9.01 -32.20
N ARG A 447 17.67 9.55 -31.62
CA ARG A 447 18.05 9.31 -30.23
C ARG A 447 17.81 10.56 -29.39
N LEU A 448 17.21 10.37 -28.23
CA LEU A 448 16.90 11.43 -27.28
C LEU A 448 17.74 11.26 -26.01
N ASP A 449 18.60 12.23 -25.71
CA ASP A 449 19.26 12.34 -24.40
C ASP A 449 18.30 12.95 -23.38
N LEU A 450 17.79 12.15 -22.46
CA LEU A 450 16.82 12.58 -21.46
C LEU A 450 17.39 13.61 -20.48
N ARG A 451 18.71 13.80 -20.40
CA ARG A 451 19.32 14.81 -19.52
C ARG A 451 19.13 16.24 -20.04
N ASN A 452 19.15 16.41 -21.36
CA ASN A 452 19.28 17.72 -22.01
C ASN A 452 17.97 18.28 -22.63
N VAL A 453 16.85 17.61 -22.34
CA VAL A 453 15.54 17.85 -22.94
C VAL A 453 14.60 18.46 -21.90
N ALA A 454 13.82 19.47 -22.29
CA ALA A 454 12.85 20.09 -21.40
C ALA A 454 11.76 19.09 -20.96
N ALA A 455 11.33 19.16 -19.69
CA ALA A 455 10.36 18.23 -19.10
C ALA A 455 9.12 17.93 -19.97
N PRO A 456 8.45 18.92 -20.61
CA PRO A 456 7.27 18.65 -21.43
C PRO A 456 7.51 17.72 -22.61
N TYR A 457 8.75 17.68 -23.13
CA TYR A 457 9.13 16.81 -24.24
C TYR A 457 9.61 15.44 -23.77
N LYS A 458 10.06 15.30 -22.51
CA LYS A 458 10.40 14.00 -21.92
C LYS A 458 9.14 13.14 -21.75
N GLU A 459 8.03 13.76 -21.34
CA GLU A 459 6.74 13.09 -21.10
C GLU A 459 6.01 12.74 -22.41
N SER A 460 6.13 13.60 -23.43
CA SER A 460 5.43 13.40 -24.70
C SER A 460 6.30 13.76 -25.91
N PRO A 461 7.28 12.91 -26.25
CA PRO A 461 8.21 13.18 -27.34
C PRO A 461 7.48 13.22 -28.69
N LYS A 462 7.80 14.24 -29.49
CA LYS A 462 7.28 14.40 -30.86
C LYS A 462 8.33 13.97 -31.88
N CYS A 463 7.92 13.51 -33.05
CA CYS A 463 8.88 13.27 -34.12
C CYS A 463 9.50 14.61 -34.59
N PRO A 464 10.84 14.76 -34.65
CA PRO A 464 11.48 15.98 -35.16
C PRO A 464 11.16 16.28 -36.63
N ASN A 465 10.73 15.27 -37.39
CA ASN A 465 10.45 15.36 -38.82
C ASN A 465 8.95 15.59 -39.11
N CYS A 466 8.04 14.82 -38.50
CA CYS A 466 6.60 14.92 -38.78
C CYS A 466 5.77 15.58 -37.66
N HIS A 467 6.40 15.92 -36.53
CA HIS A 467 5.80 16.61 -35.39
C HIS A 467 4.65 15.89 -34.66
N ALA A 468 4.32 14.65 -35.05
CA ALA A 468 3.30 13.84 -34.40
C ALA A 468 3.82 13.10 -33.15
N GLN A 469 2.92 12.86 -32.19
CA GLN A 469 3.13 12.09 -30.96
C GLN A 469 2.75 10.61 -31.18
N HIS A 470 3.45 9.95 -32.09
CA HIS A 470 3.18 8.54 -32.45
C HIS A 470 4.44 7.68 -32.45
N LEU A 471 5.42 8.06 -31.64
CA LEU A 471 6.74 7.43 -31.64
C LEU A 471 6.68 6.07 -30.97
N VAL A 472 7.44 5.12 -31.51
CA VAL A 472 7.68 3.81 -30.91
C VAL A 472 9.08 3.81 -30.30
N GLU A 473 9.20 3.56 -29.00
CA GLU A 473 10.50 3.38 -28.33
C GLU A 473 11.13 2.05 -28.78
N MET A 474 12.39 2.09 -29.22
CA MET A 474 13.12 0.93 -29.72
C MET A 474 13.84 0.22 -28.56
N THR A 475 13.66 -1.10 -28.44
CA THR A 475 14.31 -1.90 -27.39
C THR A 475 15.68 -2.43 -27.87
N SER A 476 16.49 -2.94 -26.93
CA SER A 476 17.87 -3.39 -27.21
C SER A 476 17.99 -4.50 -28.27
N GLY A 477 16.92 -5.23 -28.58
CA GLY A 477 16.88 -6.29 -29.59
C GLY A 477 16.71 -5.81 -31.04
N ASP A 478 16.28 -4.57 -31.27
CA ASP A 478 15.99 -4.02 -32.61
C ASP A 478 17.19 -3.33 -33.29
N LYS A 479 18.38 -3.39 -32.67
CA LYS A 479 19.56 -2.64 -33.10
C LYS A 479 20.23 -3.30 -34.30
N THR A 480 19.86 -2.88 -35.51
CA THR A 480 20.71 -3.04 -36.70
C THR A 480 21.77 -1.92 -36.70
N ALA A 481 22.96 -2.20 -37.24
CA ALA A 481 24.03 -1.21 -37.33
C ALA A 481 23.53 0.04 -38.08
N THR A 482 23.27 1.12 -37.34
CA THR A 482 22.63 2.33 -37.87
C THR A 482 23.63 3.48 -37.80
N VAL A 483 23.82 4.16 -38.93
CA VAL A 483 24.64 5.37 -39.03
C VAL A 483 23.79 6.55 -38.56
N PHE A 484 24.17 7.17 -37.45
CA PHE A 484 23.54 8.38 -36.95
C PHE A 484 24.30 9.62 -37.43
N TYR A 485 23.59 10.56 -38.00
CA TYR A 485 24.06 11.88 -38.42
C TYR A 485 23.76 12.90 -37.32
N ILE A 486 24.76 13.71 -36.97
CA ILE A 486 24.68 14.73 -35.92
C ILE A 486 24.43 16.07 -36.58
N TYR A 487 23.31 16.70 -36.24
CA TYR A 487 22.88 18.00 -36.72
C TYR A 487 22.96 19.05 -35.60
N SER A 488 23.43 20.26 -35.87
CA SER A 488 23.45 21.38 -34.92
C SER A 488 22.44 22.46 -35.30
N CYS A 489 21.68 22.95 -34.33
CA CYS A 489 20.80 24.10 -34.49
C CYS A 489 21.65 25.38 -34.65
N PRO A 490 21.49 26.17 -35.72
CA PRO A 490 22.31 27.37 -35.95
C PRO A 490 22.03 28.52 -34.97
N THR A 491 20.99 28.42 -34.13
CA THR A 491 20.56 29.48 -33.21
C THR A 491 20.97 29.22 -31.76
N CYS A 492 21.03 27.96 -31.34
CA CYS A 492 21.33 27.61 -29.94
C CYS A 492 22.39 26.50 -29.80
N ASP A 493 23.01 26.08 -30.92
CA ASP A 493 24.02 25.02 -31.01
C ASP A 493 23.65 23.65 -30.42
N LYS A 494 22.37 23.44 -30.06
CA LYS A 494 21.90 22.14 -29.60
C LYS A 494 21.96 21.10 -30.72
N ARG A 495 22.42 19.91 -30.34
CA ARG A 495 22.65 18.80 -31.26
C ARG A 495 21.45 17.83 -31.32
N LEU A 496 21.18 17.31 -32.51
CA LEU A 496 20.19 16.25 -32.78
C LEU A 496 20.89 15.10 -33.50
N GLU A 497 20.68 13.85 -33.06
CA GLU A 497 21.18 12.65 -33.75
C GLU A 497 20.06 11.93 -34.51
N SER A 498 20.27 11.65 -35.80
CA SER A 498 19.27 11.06 -36.72
C SER A 498 19.85 9.90 -37.51
N GLY A 499 19.16 8.76 -37.56
CA GLY A 499 19.59 7.54 -38.26
C GLY A 499 19.36 7.56 -39.77
N SER A 500 18.69 8.57 -40.32
CA SER A 500 18.47 8.71 -41.77
C SER A 500 19.26 9.89 -42.34
N HIS A 501 20.07 9.65 -43.38
CA HIS A 501 20.55 10.72 -44.26
C HIS A 501 19.46 11.04 -45.26
N SER A 502 18.86 12.22 -45.20
CA SER A 502 18.07 12.73 -46.32
C SER A 502 18.79 13.94 -46.92
N SER A 503 18.86 14.01 -48.24
CA SER A 503 19.29 15.21 -48.97
C SER A 503 18.28 16.37 -48.84
N SER A 504 17.13 16.10 -48.20
CA SER A 504 15.97 16.98 -48.02
C SER A 504 15.75 17.43 -46.56
N ALA A 505 16.71 17.24 -45.65
CA ALA A 505 16.62 17.60 -44.23
C ALA A 505 16.74 19.12 -44.00
N HIS A 506 16.01 19.91 -44.77
CA HIS A 506 16.17 21.35 -44.79
C HIS A 506 15.57 22.02 -43.57
N HIS A 507 14.59 21.44 -42.87
CA HIS A 507 14.00 22.03 -41.66
C HIS A 507 13.75 20.98 -40.57
N LEU A 508 14.56 21.01 -39.50
CA LEU A 508 14.41 20.23 -38.28
C LEU A 508 13.87 21.13 -37.16
N TRP A 509 13.03 20.57 -36.30
CA TRP A 509 12.50 21.29 -35.14
C TRP A 509 13.55 21.42 -34.03
N CYS A 510 13.80 22.64 -33.58
CA CYS A 510 14.58 22.90 -32.38
C CYS A 510 13.65 23.05 -31.17
N ASN A 511 13.67 22.10 -30.24
CA ASN A 511 12.89 22.18 -28.99
C ASN A 511 13.24 23.40 -28.14
N SER A 512 14.49 23.87 -28.18
CA SER A 512 14.92 25.02 -27.37
C SER A 512 14.60 26.37 -28.02
N CYS A 513 14.46 26.41 -29.34
CA CYS A 513 14.00 27.61 -30.04
C CYS A 513 12.49 27.58 -30.33
N ASN A 514 11.84 26.44 -30.11
CA ASN A 514 10.45 26.17 -30.45
C ASN A 514 10.09 26.55 -31.90
N THR A 515 11.01 26.28 -32.83
CA THR A 515 10.86 26.63 -34.26
C THR A 515 11.50 25.58 -35.17
N SER A 516 10.97 25.41 -36.37
CA SER A 516 11.56 24.59 -37.43
C SER A 516 12.59 25.40 -38.22
N ARG A 517 13.83 24.91 -38.35
CA ARG A 517 14.93 25.59 -39.06
C ARG A 517 15.88 24.61 -39.72
N ALA A 518 16.68 25.11 -40.66
CA ALA A 518 17.78 24.33 -41.23
C ALA A 518 18.87 24.08 -40.20
N PHE A 519 19.08 22.81 -39.84
CA PHE A 519 20.20 22.42 -39.00
C PHE A 519 21.42 22.11 -39.88
N LYS A 520 22.61 22.35 -39.33
CA LYS A 520 23.89 22.07 -39.99
C LYS A 520 24.34 20.66 -39.62
N LEU A 521 24.67 19.82 -40.61
CA LEU A 521 25.34 18.54 -40.34
C LEU A 521 26.74 18.83 -39.78
N VAL A 522 27.04 18.32 -38.59
CA VAL A 522 28.30 18.54 -37.86
C VAL A 522 29.08 17.25 -37.62
N GLY A 523 28.51 16.09 -37.90
CA GLY A 523 29.23 14.82 -37.79
C GLY A 523 28.37 13.61 -38.14
N GLN A 524 28.99 12.43 -38.11
CA GLN A 524 28.33 11.14 -38.23
C GLN A 524 28.95 10.15 -37.25
N ARG A 525 28.16 9.19 -36.78
CA ARG A 525 28.57 8.17 -35.82
C ARG A 525 27.91 6.84 -36.17
N ILE A 526 28.73 5.80 -36.28
CA ILE A 526 28.26 4.43 -36.52
C ILE A 526 28.05 3.77 -35.16
N LYS A 527 26.88 3.19 -34.93
CA LYS A 527 26.61 2.34 -33.76
C LYS A 527 26.39 0.92 -34.25
N GLN A 528 27.29 0.02 -33.88
CA GLN A 528 27.06 -1.42 -33.95
C GLN A 528 26.26 -1.87 -32.74
#